data_AF-A0A1I2ESB6-F1
#
_entry.id   AF-A0A1I2ESB6-F1
#
_cell.length_a   1.000
_cell.length_b   1.000
_cell.length_c   1.000
_cell.angle_alpha   90.00
_cell.angle_beta   90.00
_cell.angle_gamma   90.00
#
_symmetry.space_group_name_H-M   'P 1'
#
loop_
_entity.id
_entity.type
_entity.pdbx_description
1 polymer ?
#
loop_
_entity_poly.entity_id
_entity_poly.type
_entity_poly.pdbx_seq_one_letter_code
_entity_poly.pdbx_strand_id
1 'polypeptide(L)'
;MIDVVLALCGIIILSVVTLDFLYTAIGAAPFSPVSDRVAHLAWRLLRYGVPESKIKHRLSGPFVMTAIAVSWIVLVSVGWTLLFQLSPSAVLITDTETPANFVQDFAFVGHLLSTLGGGPFETESPLWLVLSVVAGVNGMVILTLSVSFVLSTTMTVSSGRALLLKAAMFGPDDPELRANVLPALADLVANLNSMQFALYYSAVHPNQRLPAGLVRLAEQLRSHPDNMRRLRIALSPLPGFEGDTMTQATDAAFIDHLKNWSHGYTL
;
A
#
# COMPACT_ATOMS: atom_id res chain seq x y z
N MET A 1 9.74 -31.55 17.25
CA MET A 1 10.00 -30.26 17.96
C MET A 1 10.26 -29.14 16.97
N ILE A 2 11.10 -29.38 15.95
CA ILE A 2 11.31 -28.44 14.83
C ILE A 2 9.97 -28.12 14.14
N ASP A 3 9.14 -29.13 13.90
CA ASP A 3 7.82 -29.02 13.24
C ASP A 3 6.88 -28.05 13.97
N VAL A 4 6.84 -28.13 15.30
CA VAL A 4 6.04 -27.23 16.15
C VAL A 4 6.57 -25.80 16.06
N VAL A 5 7.89 -25.61 16.04
CA VAL A 5 8.51 -24.29 15.89
C VAL A 5 8.18 -23.71 14.52
N LEU A 6 8.29 -24.49 13.44
CA LEU A 6 7.93 -24.06 12.09
C LEU A 6 6.44 -23.65 12.03
N ALA A 7 5.55 -24.46 12.59
CA ALA A 7 4.12 -24.16 12.61
C ALA A 7 3.79 -22.89 13.40
N LEU A 8 4.43 -22.69 14.56
CA LEU A 8 4.29 -21.46 15.36
C LEU A 8 4.80 -20.24 14.59
N CYS A 9 5.94 -20.35 13.90
CA CYS A 9 6.43 -19.31 13.01
C CYS A 9 5.43 -19.02 11.88
N GLY A 10 4.84 -20.05 11.29
CA GLY A 10 3.78 -19.93 10.28
C GLY A 10 2.57 -19.15 10.79
N ILE A 11 2.05 -19.50 11.97
CA ILE A 11 0.92 -18.80 12.62
C ILE A 11 1.26 -17.33 12.89
N ILE A 12 2.46 -17.04 13.39
CA ILE A 12 2.91 -15.66 13.64
C ILE A 12 2.95 -14.87 12.33
N ILE A 13 3.53 -15.45 11.26
CA ILE A 13 3.59 -14.82 9.94
C ILE A 13 2.18 -14.55 9.41
N LEU A 14 1.28 -15.54 9.47
CA LEU A 14 -0.10 -15.41 9.03
C LEU A 14 -0.85 -14.32 9.81
N SER A 15 -0.64 -14.24 11.13
CA SER A 15 -1.25 -13.21 11.97
C SER A 15 -0.74 -11.82 11.61
N VAL A 16 0.58 -11.66 11.46
CA VAL A 16 1.22 -10.38 11.10
C VAL A 16 0.79 -9.92 9.72
N VAL A 17 0.82 -10.79 8.71
CA VAL A 17 0.44 -10.42 7.34
C VAL A 17 -1.05 -10.14 7.23
N THR A 18 -1.91 -10.89 7.94
CA THR A 18 -3.36 -10.62 7.94
C THR A 18 -3.69 -9.28 8.58
N LEU A 19 -3.06 -8.94 9.70
CA LEU A 19 -3.24 -7.63 10.34
C LEU A 19 -2.69 -6.50 9.48
N ASP A 20 -1.47 -6.63 8.95
CA ASP A 20 -0.86 -5.65 8.06
C ASP A 20 -1.73 -5.39 6.82
N PHE A 21 -2.22 -6.47 6.22
CA PHE A 21 -3.13 -6.42 5.08
C PHE A 21 -4.45 -5.72 5.42
N LEU A 22 -5.06 -6.07 6.56
CA LEU A 22 -6.33 -5.47 6.98
C LEU A 22 -6.18 -3.96 7.20
N TYR A 23 -5.11 -3.54 7.87
CA TYR A 23 -4.83 -2.11 8.09
C TYR A 23 -4.52 -1.37 6.79
N THR A 24 -3.75 -1.98 5.90
CA THR A 24 -3.33 -1.35 4.63
C THR A 24 -4.48 -1.27 3.63
N ALA A 25 -5.19 -2.36 3.40
CA ALA A 25 -6.19 -2.46 2.33
C ALA A 25 -7.53 -1.81 2.72
N ILE A 26 -7.90 -1.86 4.01
CA ILE A 26 -9.18 -1.30 4.50
C ILE A 26 -9.00 0.13 5.05
N GLY A 27 -7.75 0.59 5.23
CA GLY A 27 -7.48 1.95 5.72
C GLY A 27 -7.84 2.14 7.20
N ALA A 28 -7.82 1.07 7.99
CA ALA A 28 -8.31 1.06 9.37
C ALA A 28 -7.32 1.66 10.38
N ALA A 29 -6.05 1.89 10.03
CA ALA A 29 -5.08 2.51 10.91
C ALA A 29 -3.88 3.11 10.16
N PRO A 30 -3.18 4.11 10.75
CA PRO A 30 -1.95 4.68 10.19
C PRO A 30 -0.73 3.76 10.28
N PHE A 31 -0.84 2.56 10.87
CA PHE A 31 0.29 1.65 11.10
C PHE A 31 0.16 0.37 10.28
N SER A 32 1.06 0.19 9.31
CA SER A 32 1.16 -1.03 8.49
C SER A 32 2.64 -1.41 8.30
N PRO A 33 3.22 -2.18 9.26
CA PRO A 33 4.66 -2.33 9.40
C PRO A 33 5.33 -3.09 8.25
N VAL A 34 4.65 -4.04 7.61
CA VAL A 34 5.22 -4.81 6.49
C VAL A 34 5.07 -4.00 5.22
N SER A 35 3.86 -3.54 4.92
CA SER A 35 3.58 -2.77 3.70
C SER A 35 4.40 -1.48 3.63
N ASP A 36 4.56 -0.75 4.73
CA ASP A 36 5.38 0.47 4.78
C ASP A 36 6.86 0.18 4.49
N ARG A 37 7.42 -0.88 5.11
CA ARG A 37 8.82 -1.27 4.86
C ARG A 37 9.05 -1.71 3.42
N VAL A 38 8.13 -2.50 2.87
CA VAL A 38 8.19 -2.96 1.48
C VAL A 38 8.09 -1.77 0.53
N ALA A 39 7.17 -0.83 0.80
CA ALA A 39 7.02 0.38 0.00
C ALA A 39 8.28 1.24 0.02
N HIS A 40 8.83 1.51 1.21
CA HIS A 40 10.08 2.26 1.38
C HIS A 40 11.26 1.59 0.67
N LEU A 41 11.38 0.27 0.76
CA LEU A 41 12.44 -0.48 0.08
C LEU A 41 12.26 -0.40 -1.45
N ALA A 42 11.06 -0.69 -1.96
CA ALA A 42 10.75 -0.62 -3.37
C ALA A 42 10.99 0.79 -3.93
N TRP A 43 10.58 1.82 -3.19
CA TRP A 43 10.82 3.22 -3.52
C TRP A 43 12.31 3.55 -3.57
N ARG A 44 13.10 3.14 -2.57
CA ARG A 44 14.56 3.36 -2.56
C ARG A 44 15.24 2.66 -3.73
N LEU A 45 14.86 1.43 -4.02
CA LEU A 45 15.39 0.67 -5.16
C LEU A 45 15.09 1.39 -6.48
N LEU A 46 13.89 1.92 -6.65
CA LEU A 46 13.53 2.69 -7.84
C LEU A 46 14.28 4.03 -7.90
N ARG A 47 14.36 4.75 -6.79
CA ARG A 47 14.96 6.09 -6.71
C ARG A 47 16.45 6.06 -7.03
N TYR A 48 17.19 5.11 -6.47
CA TYR A 48 18.64 5.03 -6.59
C TYR A 48 19.13 4.00 -7.61
N GLY A 49 18.34 2.97 -7.92
CA GLY A 49 18.73 1.89 -8.83
C GLY A 49 18.30 2.09 -10.28
N VAL A 50 17.38 3.02 -10.57
CA VAL A 50 16.86 3.24 -11.93
C VAL A 50 17.21 4.65 -12.44
N PRO A 51 17.86 4.77 -13.62
CA PRO A 51 18.17 6.05 -14.24
C PRO A 51 16.92 6.90 -14.51
N GLU A 52 17.11 8.22 -14.48
CA GLU A 52 16.02 9.17 -14.65
C GLU A 52 15.42 9.09 -16.06
N SER A 53 14.11 8.83 -16.15
CA SER A 53 13.41 8.67 -17.42
C SER A 53 11.91 8.86 -17.26
N LYS A 54 11.21 9.12 -18.38
CA LYS A 54 9.74 9.19 -18.40
C LYS A 54 9.10 7.88 -17.92
N ILE A 55 9.72 6.73 -18.21
CA ILE A 55 9.23 5.41 -17.81
C ILE A 55 9.30 5.24 -16.29
N LYS A 56 10.40 5.67 -15.66
CA LYS A 56 10.59 5.63 -14.20
C LYS A 56 9.42 6.31 -13.47
N HIS A 57 9.03 7.52 -13.88
CA HIS A 57 7.88 8.20 -13.28
C HIS A 57 6.53 7.53 -13.55
N ARG A 58 6.36 6.89 -14.71
CA ARG A 58 5.12 6.18 -15.06
C ARG A 58 4.95 4.91 -14.23
N LEU A 59 6.05 4.21 -13.95
CA LEU A 59 6.04 2.92 -13.27
C LEU A 59 6.25 3.01 -11.76
N SER A 60 6.55 4.19 -11.21
CA SER A 60 6.91 4.32 -9.79
C SER A 60 5.83 3.82 -8.83
N GLY A 61 4.61 4.30 -9.03
CA GLY A 61 3.45 3.88 -8.26
C GLY A 61 3.10 2.41 -8.46
N PRO A 62 2.88 1.95 -9.71
CA PRO A 62 2.58 0.55 -9.99
C PRO A 62 3.64 -0.41 -9.44
N PHE A 63 4.93 -0.08 -9.54
CA PHE A 63 6.01 -0.91 -9.01
C PHE A 63 5.94 -1.07 -7.49
N VAL A 64 5.78 0.04 -6.76
CA VAL A 64 5.63 0.00 -5.29
C VAL A 64 4.40 -0.80 -4.88
N MET A 65 3.26 -0.59 -5.55
CA MET A 65 2.01 -1.31 -5.28
C MET A 65 2.12 -2.80 -5.56
N THR A 66 2.74 -3.18 -6.68
CA THR A 66 3.00 -4.58 -7.00
C THR A 66 3.95 -5.23 -5.98
N ALA A 67 4.98 -4.51 -5.52
CA ALA A 67 5.88 -5.03 -4.50
C ALA A 67 5.14 -5.34 -3.18
N ILE A 68 4.23 -4.46 -2.75
CA ILE A 68 3.38 -4.68 -1.57
C ILE A 68 2.49 -5.92 -1.78
N ALA A 69 1.74 -5.97 -2.89
CA ALA A 69 0.84 -7.09 -3.18
C ALA A 69 1.56 -8.45 -3.25
N VAL A 70 2.72 -8.49 -3.93
CA VAL A 70 3.56 -9.70 -4.01
C VAL A 70 4.08 -10.08 -2.63
N SER A 71 4.47 -9.12 -1.79
CA SER A 71 4.94 -9.42 -0.43
C SER A 71 3.87 -10.11 0.42
N TRP A 72 2.60 -9.70 0.30
CA TRP A 72 1.49 -10.37 0.99
C TRP A 72 1.31 -11.81 0.49
N ILE A 73 1.28 -12.01 -0.83
CA ILE A 73 1.13 -13.36 -1.42
C ILE A 73 2.27 -14.27 -0.94
N VAL A 74 3.52 -13.79 -0.96
CA VAL A 74 4.68 -14.56 -0.53
C VAL A 74 4.61 -14.89 0.96
N LEU A 75 4.31 -13.91 1.82
CA LEU A 75 4.23 -14.14 3.27
C LEU A 75 3.10 -15.09 3.66
N VAL A 76 1.94 -14.98 3.01
CA VAL A 76 0.81 -15.89 3.22
C VAL A 76 1.15 -17.30 2.76
N SER A 77 1.78 -17.42 1.58
CA SER A 77 2.24 -18.71 1.06
C SER A 77 3.23 -19.36 2.03
N VAL A 78 4.26 -18.63 2.45
CA VAL A 78 5.24 -19.12 3.44
C VAL A 78 4.57 -19.48 4.77
N GLY A 79 3.68 -18.62 5.27
CA GLY A 79 2.98 -18.84 6.55
C GLY A 79 2.15 -20.13 6.55
N TRP A 80 1.39 -20.37 5.48
CA TRP A 80 0.63 -21.61 5.32
C TRP A 80 1.53 -22.83 5.11
N THR A 81 2.57 -22.74 4.26
CA THR A 81 3.51 -23.86 4.05
C THR A 81 4.15 -24.27 5.36
N LEU A 82 4.57 -23.32 6.19
CA LEU A 82 5.13 -23.58 7.51
C LEU A 82 4.12 -24.20 8.49
N LEU A 83 2.84 -23.81 8.40
CA LEU A 83 1.77 -24.40 9.20
C LEU A 83 1.53 -25.86 8.85
N PHE A 84 1.54 -26.21 7.56
CA PHE A 84 1.42 -27.60 7.10
C PHE A 84 2.63 -28.48 7.49
N GLN A 85 3.81 -27.88 7.76
CA GLN A 85 4.96 -28.63 8.32
C GLN A 85 4.72 -29.18 9.73
N LEU A 86 3.63 -28.80 10.43
CA LEU A 86 3.36 -29.29 11.78
C LEU A 86 3.26 -30.82 11.85
N SER A 87 2.76 -31.46 10.78
CA SER A 87 2.75 -32.91 10.63
C SER A 87 3.38 -33.29 9.30
N PRO A 88 4.37 -34.20 9.27
CA PRO A 88 4.93 -34.73 8.03
C PRO A 88 3.86 -35.34 7.11
N SER A 89 2.81 -35.90 7.69
CA SER A 89 1.70 -36.53 6.96
C SER A 89 0.56 -35.57 6.62
N ALA A 90 0.68 -34.26 6.91
CA ALA A 90 -0.41 -33.30 6.69
C ALA A 90 -0.90 -33.27 5.23
N VAL A 91 0.04 -33.42 4.30
CA VAL A 91 -0.19 -33.46 2.86
C VAL A 91 0.41 -34.77 2.33
N LEU A 92 -0.38 -35.49 1.55
CA LEU A 92 0.00 -36.75 0.92
C LEU A 92 -0.08 -36.62 -0.60
N ILE A 93 0.80 -37.33 -1.31
CA ILE A 93 0.72 -37.44 -2.76
C ILE A 93 -0.38 -38.46 -3.11
N THR A 94 -1.42 -38.04 -3.84
CA THR A 94 -2.63 -38.85 -4.14
C THR A 94 -2.31 -40.25 -4.65
N ASP A 95 -1.39 -40.37 -5.63
CA ASP A 95 -1.12 -41.65 -6.29
C ASP A 95 -0.31 -42.64 -5.43
N THR A 96 0.49 -42.14 -4.48
CA THR A 96 1.44 -42.97 -3.72
C THR A 96 1.13 -43.05 -2.24
N GLU A 97 0.19 -42.21 -1.77
CA GLU A 97 -0.13 -41.99 -0.35
C GLU A 97 1.11 -41.68 0.52
N THR A 98 2.19 -41.19 -0.09
CA THR A 98 3.42 -40.84 0.63
C THR A 98 3.38 -39.38 1.10
N PRO A 99 3.98 -39.07 2.27
CA PRO A 99 4.18 -37.72 2.74
C PRO A 99 4.81 -36.80 1.70
N ALA A 100 4.21 -35.62 1.52
CA ALA A 100 4.79 -34.56 0.70
C ALA A 100 6.07 -34.01 1.34
N ASN A 101 7.01 -33.56 0.51
CA ASN A 101 8.16 -32.79 0.96
C ASN A 101 7.86 -31.28 1.00
N PHE A 102 8.74 -30.50 1.60
CA PHE A 102 8.57 -29.04 1.74
C PHE A 102 8.21 -28.30 0.42
N VAL A 103 8.82 -28.69 -0.70
CA VAL A 103 8.57 -28.05 -2.01
C VAL A 103 7.17 -28.43 -2.51
N GLN A 104 6.76 -29.67 -2.27
CA GLN A 104 5.41 -30.14 -2.58
C GLN A 104 4.35 -29.50 -1.67
N ASP A 105 4.64 -29.28 -0.39
CA ASP A 105 3.77 -28.52 0.52
C ASP A 105 3.61 -27.07 0.07
N PHE A 106 4.70 -26.44 -0.38
CA PHE A 106 4.64 -25.11 -0.98
C PHE A 106 3.79 -25.11 -2.26
N ALA A 107 3.92 -26.13 -3.11
CA ALA A 107 3.11 -26.27 -4.30
C ALA A 107 1.62 -26.50 -3.97
N PHE A 108 1.31 -27.33 -2.98
CA PHE A 108 -0.04 -27.58 -2.47
C PHE A 108 -0.68 -26.28 -1.96
N VAL A 109 0.02 -25.55 -1.09
CA VAL A 109 -0.43 -24.24 -0.59
C VAL A 109 -0.64 -23.25 -1.74
N GLY A 110 0.25 -23.24 -2.74
CA GLY A 110 0.09 -22.42 -3.94
C GLY A 110 -1.21 -22.72 -4.71
N HIS A 111 -1.59 -23.99 -4.85
CA HIS A 111 -2.86 -24.37 -5.50
C HIS A 111 -4.08 -23.91 -4.70
N LEU A 112 -4.01 -23.99 -3.36
CA LEU A 112 -5.08 -23.50 -2.48
C LEU A 112 -5.22 -21.97 -2.58
N LEU A 113 -4.12 -21.24 -2.41
CA LEU A 113 -4.13 -19.77 -2.34
C LEU A 113 -4.48 -19.11 -3.68
N SER A 114 -4.09 -19.73 -4.78
CA SER A 114 -4.44 -19.26 -6.12
C SER A 114 -5.90 -19.49 -6.49
N THR A 115 -6.67 -20.19 -5.65
CA THR A 115 -8.07 -20.59 -5.89
C THR A 115 -8.28 -21.50 -7.11
N LEU A 116 -7.19 -21.94 -7.76
CA LEU A 116 -7.23 -22.91 -8.86
C LEU A 116 -7.78 -24.26 -8.36
N GLY A 117 -7.38 -24.65 -7.15
CA GLY A 117 -7.68 -25.96 -6.59
C GLY A 117 -7.02 -27.10 -7.37
N GLY A 118 -7.12 -28.32 -6.81
CA GLY A 118 -6.53 -29.51 -7.41
C GLY A 118 -5.01 -29.62 -7.27
N GLY A 119 -4.45 -30.62 -7.94
CA GLY A 119 -3.08 -31.09 -7.78
C GLY A 119 -3.06 -32.56 -7.32
N PRO A 120 -1.94 -33.29 -7.47
CA PRO A 120 -1.83 -34.69 -7.05
C PRO A 120 -1.61 -34.79 -5.52
N PHE A 121 -2.35 -33.98 -4.75
CA PHE A 121 -2.20 -33.84 -3.31
C PHE A 121 -3.53 -33.99 -2.59
N GLU A 122 -3.51 -34.77 -1.52
CA GLU A 122 -4.62 -34.97 -0.60
C GLU A 122 -4.19 -34.68 0.84
N THR A 123 -5.16 -34.51 1.72
CA THR A 123 -4.90 -34.28 3.14
C THR A 123 -5.21 -35.54 3.94
N GLU A 124 -4.31 -35.98 4.81
CA GLU A 124 -4.45 -37.23 5.58
C GLU A 124 -5.71 -37.27 6.47
N SER A 125 -6.11 -36.13 7.03
CA SER A 125 -7.17 -36.07 8.05
C SER A 125 -8.20 -34.98 7.78
N PRO A 126 -9.43 -35.10 8.34
CA PRO A 126 -10.44 -34.06 8.24
C PRO A 126 -9.99 -32.69 8.75
N LEU A 127 -9.08 -32.65 9.73
CA LEU A 127 -8.55 -31.39 10.27
C LEU A 127 -7.69 -30.67 9.22
N TRP A 128 -6.82 -31.40 8.51
CA TRP A 128 -6.00 -30.86 7.43
C TRP A 128 -6.85 -30.41 6.24
N LEU A 129 -7.94 -31.13 5.96
CA LEU A 129 -8.92 -30.72 4.95
C LEU A 129 -9.62 -29.41 5.32
N VAL A 130 -10.02 -29.22 6.57
CA VAL A 130 -10.61 -27.95 7.01
C VAL A 130 -9.59 -26.82 6.91
N LEU A 131 -8.33 -27.06 7.32
CA LEU A 131 -7.27 -26.06 7.19
C LEU A 131 -6.97 -25.69 5.74
N SER A 132 -7.03 -26.64 4.80
CA SER A 132 -6.83 -26.36 3.37
C SER A 132 -7.95 -25.48 2.80
N VAL A 133 -9.20 -25.69 3.24
CA VAL A 133 -10.34 -24.80 2.91
C VAL A 133 -10.11 -23.40 3.47
N VAL A 134 -9.67 -23.27 4.73
CA VAL A 134 -9.36 -21.97 5.34
C VAL A 134 -8.24 -21.26 4.58
N ALA A 135 -7.19 -21.99 4.18
CA ALA A 135 -6.12 -21.45 3.35
C ALA A 135 -6.66 -20.95 2.00
N GLY A 136 -7.51 -21.73 1.32
CA GLY A 136 -8.13 -21.31 0.06
C GLY A 136 -8.99 -20.05 0.19
N VAL A 137 -9.83 -19.97 1.22
CA VAL A 137 -10.63 -18.77 1.52
C VAL A 137 -9.73 -17.58 1.82
N ASN A 138 -8.65 -17.78 2.58
CA ASN A 138 -7.68 -16.73 2.88
C ASN A 138 -7.01 -16.19 1.61
N GLY A 139 -6.59 -17.07 0.70
CA GLY A 139 -6.06 -16.69 -0.62
C GLY A 139 -7.04 -15.86 -1.44
N MET A 140 -8.29 -16.32 -1.55
CA MET A 140 -9.36 -15.59 -2.23
C MET A 140 -9.57 -14.18 -1.66
N VAL A 141 -9.66 -14.04 -0.33
CA VAL A 141 -9.83 -12.75 0.33
C VAL A 141 -8.66 -11.82 0.01
N ILE A 142 -7.43 -12.32 0.10
CA ILE A 142 -6.22 -11.51 -0.13
C ILE A 142 -6.11 -11.08 -1.59
N LEU A 143 -6.33 -11.98 -2.55
CA LEU A 143 -6.31 -11.64 -3.97
C LEU A 143 -7.38 -10.60 -4.32
N THR A 144 -8.62 -10.79 -3.83
CA THR A 144 -9.74 -9.90 -4.11
C THR A 144 -9.49 -8.50 -3.54
N LEU A 145 -9.16 -8.41 -2.26
CA LEU A 145 -8.91 -7.12 -1.60
C LEU A 145 -7.62 -6.46 -2.09
N SER A 146 -6.62 -7.21 -2.58
CA SER A 146 -5.43 -6.64 -3.23
C SER A 146 -5.79 -5.88 -4.51
N VAL A 147 -6.65 -6.45 -5.36
CA VAL A 147 -7.14 -5.76 -6.56
C VAL A 147 -7.92 -4.50 -6.17
N SER A 148 -8.83 -4.61 -5.19
CA SER A 148 -9.60 -3.46 -4.67
C SER A 148 -8.69 -2.35 -4.13
N PHE A 149 -7.63 -2.71 -3.41
CA PHE A 149 -6.65 -1.76 -2.88
C PHE A 149 -5.90 -1.02 -3.99
N VAL A 150 -5.46 -1.72 -5.04
CA VAL A 150 -4.80 -1.10 -6.20
C VAL A 150 -5.75 -0.14 -6.93
N LEU A 151 -7.01 -0.53 -7.10
CA LEU A 151 -8.04 0.33 -7.73
C LEU A 151 -8.28 1.59 -6.89
N SER A 152 -8.54 1.43 -5.59
CA SER A 152 -8.78 2.56 -4.67
C SER A 152 -7.59 3.52 -4.62
N THR A 153 -6.37 2.99 -4.57
CA THR A 153 -5.14 3.81 -4.61
C THR A 153 -5.05 4.59 -5.92
N THR A 154 -5.33 3.94 -7.05
CA THR A 154 -5.28 4.60 -8.38
C THR A 154 -6.35 5.68 -8.51
N MET A 155 -7.53 5.49 -7.91
CA MET A 155 -8.57 6.53 -7.83
C MET A 155 -8.08 7.74 -7.03
N THR A 156 -7.44 7.55 -5.87
CA THR A 156 -6.85 8.64 -5.08
C THR A 156 -5.79 9.41 -5.88
N VAL A 157 -4.94 8.72 -6.62
CA VAL A 157 -3.94 9.35 -7.51
C VAL A 157 -4.61 10.18 -8.61
N SER A 158 -5.67 9.66 -9.22
CA SER A 158 -6.45 10.37 -10.24
C SER A 158 -7.07 11.65 -9.68
N SER A 159 -7.70 11.56 -8.50
CA SER A 159 -8.27 12.71 -7.79
C SER A 159 -7.23 13.77 -7.47
N GLY A 160 -6.03 13.37 -7.02
CA GLY A 160 -4.93 14.30 -6.78
C GLY A 160 -4.45 15.03 -8.04
N ARG A 161 -4.35 14.32 -9.17
CA ARG A 161 -4.00 14.93 -10.46
C ARG A 161 -5.08 15.89 -10.95
N ALA A 162 -6.35 15.49 -10.83
CA ALA A 162 -7.49 16.33 -11.20
C ALA A 162 -7.54 17.62 -10.36
N LEU A 163 -7.25 17.51 -9.05
CA LEU A 163 -7.15 18.65 -8.16
C LEU A 163 -6.08 19.64 -8.60
N LEU A 164 -4.87 19.16 -8.94
CA LEU A 164 -3.78 20.03 -9.40
C LEU A 164 -4.11 20.72 -10.73
N LEU A 165 -4.73 20.00 -11.66
CA LEU A 165 -5.16 20.57 -12.93
C LEU A 165 -6.23 21.65 -12.72
N LYS A 166 -7.21 21.38 -11.85
CA LYS A 166 -8.26 22.35 -11.50
C LYS A 166 -7.68 23.58 -10.78
N ALA A 167 -6.74 23.38 -9.86
CA ALA A 167 -6.05 24.47 -9.18
C ALA A 167 -5.31 25.38 -10.17
N ALA A 168 -4.67 24.80 -11.19
CA ALA A 168 -3.95 25.54 -12.22
C ALA A 168 -4.86 26.38 -13.15
N MET A 169 -6.18 26.15 -13.15
CA MET A 169 -7.13 26.94 -13.94
C MET A 169 -7.47 28.29 -13.29
N PHE A 170 -7.21 28.45 -11.99
CA PHE A 170 -7.69 29.57 -11.20
C PHE A 170 -6.56 30.41 -10.62
N GLY A 171 -6.79 31.71 -10.51
CA GLY A 171 -5.89 32.63 -9.82
C GLY A 171 -5.95 32.43 -8.29
N PRO A 172 -4.95 32.93 -7.53
CA PRO A 172 -4.92 32.83 -6.07
C PRO A 172 -6.13 33.48 -5.37
N ASP A 173 -6.68 34.56 -5.95
CA ASP A 173 -7.83 35.31 -5.45
C ASP A 173 -9.18 34.78 -5.94
N ASP A 174 -9.17 33.79 -6.82
CA ASP A 174 -10.37 33.33 -7.50
C ASP A 174 -11.38 32.72 -6.50
N PRO A 175 -12.62 33.22 -6.44
CA PRO A 175 -13.69 32.61 -5.63
C PRO A 175 -13.88 31.12 -5.92
N GLU A 176 -13.68 30.67 -7.16
CA GLU A 176 -13.83 29.27 -7.54
C GLU A 176 -12.74 28.38 -6.95
N LEU A 177 -11.51 28.87 -6.78
CA LEU A 177 -10.46 28.14 -6.06
C LEU A 177 -10.88 27.87 -4.62
N ARG A 178 -11.44 28.88 -3.96
CA ARG A 178 -11.91 28.77 -2.57
C ARG A 178 -13.12 27.87 -2.42
N ALA A 179 -14.06 27.94 -3.36
CA ALA A 179 -15.30 27.18 -3.32
C ALA A 179 -15.10 25.71 -3.73
N ASN A 180 -14.16 25.43 -4.64
CA ASN A 180 -14.09 24.12 -5.29
C ASN A 180 -12.77 23.36 -5.09
N VAL A 181 -11.63 24.04 -4.91
CA VAL A 181 -10.31 23.37 -4.84
C VAL A 181 -9.93 23.08 -3.39
N LEU A 182 -10.11 24.04 -2.48
CA LEU A 182 -9.73 23.85 -1.07
C LEU A 182 -10.58 22.78 -0.36
N PRO A 183 -11.91 22.67 -0.57
CA PRO A 183 -12.67 21.55 -0.02
C PRO A 183 -12.25 20.20 -0.63
N ALA A 184 -12.05 20.15 -1.95
CA ALA A 184 -11.55 18.95 -2.62
C ALA A 184 -10.15 18.54 -2.14
N LEU A 185 -9.34 19.49 -1.65
CA LEU A 185 -8.04 19.20 -1.04
C LEU A 185 -8.22 18.47 0.29
N ALA A 186 -9.17 18.89 1.13
CA ALA A 186 -9.49 18.16 2.36
C ALA A 186 -9.98 16.74 2.07
N ASP A 187 -10.86 16.57 1.07
CA ASP A 187 -11.32 15.24 0.63
C ASP A 187 -10.15 14.37 0.12
N LEU A 188 -9.24 14.97 -0.65
CA LEU A 188 -8.04 14.28 -1.12
C LEU A 188 -7.15 13.85 0.05
N VAL A 189 -6.91 14.72 1.02
CA VAL A 189 -6.08 14.40 2.19
C VAL A 189 -6.73 13.30 3.04
N ALA A 190 -8.05 13.32 3.22
CA ALA A 190 -8.76 12.22 3.87
C ALA A 190 -8.55 10.88 3.11
N ASN A 191 -8.69 10.90 1.78
CA ASN A 191 -8.43 9.71 0.96
C ASN A 191 -6.95 9.25 0.99
N LEU A 192 -6.00 10.19 1.08
CA LEU A 192 -4.58 9.87 1.22
C LEU A 192 -4.26 9.22 2.57
N ASN A 193 -4.98 9.53 3.65
CA ASN A 193 -4.82 8.82 4.91
C ASN A 193 -5.21 7.35 4.81
N SER A 194 -6.26 7.05 4.05
CA SER A 194 -6.68 5.67 3.78
C SER A 194 -5.80 4.98 2.72
N MET A 195 -5.24 5.74 1.78
CA MET A 195 -4.50 5.24 0.61
C MET A 195 -3.11 5.89 0.51
N GLN A 196 -2.33 5.86 1.59
CA GLN A 196 -1.05 6.58 1.72
C GLN A 196 -0.04 6.27 0.62
N PHE A 197 -0.06 5.03 0.10
CA PHE A 197 0.85 4.59 -0.96
C PHE A 197 0.60 5.27 -2.31
N ALA A 198 -0.53 5.97 -2.47
CA ALA A 198 -0.78 6.86 -3.60
C ALA A 198 0.31 7.93 -3.77
N LEU A 199 0.97 8.33 -2.68
CA LEU A 199 2.05 9.34 -2.70
C LEU A 199 3.27 8.90 -3.52
N TYR A 200 3.51 7.59 -3.67
CA TYR A 200 4.61 7.07 -4.49
C TYR A 200 4.34 7.12 -6.00
N TYR A 201 3.10 7.45 -6.42
CA TYR A 201 2.79 7.66 -7.82
C TYR A 201 3.34 9.00 -8.30
N SER A 202 4.21 8.94 -9.31
CA SER A 202 4.65 10.12 -10.05
C SER A 202 3.84 10.30 -11.33
N ALA A 203 4.19 11.35 -12.08
CA ALA A 203 3.63 11.66 -13.39
C ALA A 203 4.74 12.12 -14.34
N VAL A 204 4.59 11.75 -15.61
CA VAL A 204 5.50 12.18 -16.69
C VAL A 204 5.53 13.70 -16.79
N HIS A 205 4.35 14.34 -16.67
CA HIS A 205 4.24 15.79 -16.61
C HIS A 205 4.50 16.29 -15.17
N PRO A 206 5.50 17.15 -14.94
CA PRO A 206 5.83 17.64 -13.60
C PRO A 206 4.66 18.34 -12.90
N ASN A 207 3.74 18.94 -13.66
CA ASN A 207 2.57 19.66 -13.13
C ASN A 207 1.52 18.74 -12.48
N GLN A 208 1.60 17.42 -12.72
CA GLN A 208 0.68 16.43 -12.19
C GLN A 208 1.28 15.61 -11.03
N ARG A 209 2.51 15.94 -10.60
CA ARG A 209 3.17 15.27 -9.47
C ARG A 209 2.59 15.80 -8.18
N LEU A 210 1.81 14.98 -7.47
CA LEU A 210 1.01 15.43 -6.34
C LEU A 210 1.83 16.12 -5.23
N PRO A 211 2.89 15.50 -4.66
CA PRO A 211 3.65 16.13 -3.58
C PRO A 211 4.26 17.49 -3.97
N ALA A 212 4.83 17.60 -5.17
CA ALA A 212 5.39 18.85 -5.67
C ALA A 212 4.31 19.88 -6.06
N GLY A 213 3.14 19.40 -6.50
CA GLY A 213 1.98 20.25 -6.78
C GLY A 213 1.40 20.90 -5.53
N LEU A 214 1.34 20.18 -4.40
CA LEU A 214 0.90 20.74 -3.11
C LEU A 214 1.83 21.87 -2.64
N VAL A 215 3.15 21.70 -2.79
CA VAL A 215 4.13 22.76 -2.51
C VAL A 215 3.87 23.99 -3.37
N ARG A 216 3.70 23.81 -4.69
CA ARG A 216 3.42 24.93 -5.61
C ARG A 216 2.11 25.64 -5.29
N LEU A 217 1.07 24.90 -4.91
CA LEU A 217 -0.20 25.48 -4.49
C LEU A 217 -0.02 26.31 -3.21
N ALA A 218 0.75 25.82 -2.24
CA ALA A 218 1.08 26.57 -1.02
C ALA A 218 1.89 27.84 -1.33
N GLU A 219 2.87 27.76 -2.24
CA GLU A 219 3.65 28.92 -2.70
C GLU A 219 2.76 29.95 -3.42
N GLN A 220 1.84 29.50 -4.26
CA GLN A 220 0.89 30.36 -4.99
C GLN A 220 -0.05 31.11 -4.03
N LEU A 221 -0.43 30.49 -2.90
CA LEU A 221 -1.33 31.07 -1.91
C LEU A 221 -0.61 31.86 -0.81
N ARG A 222 0.73 31.95 -0.84
CA ARG A 222 1.54 32.58 0.22
C ARG A 222 1.17 34.05 0.47
N SER A 223 0.79 34.80 -0.56
CA SER A 223 0.36 36.20 -0.45
C SER A 223 -1.11 36.37 -0.02
N HIS A 224 -1.82 35.27 0.25
CA HIS A 224 -3.27 35.24 0.45
C HIS A 224 -3.60 34.58 1.80
N PRO A 225 -3.58 35.34 2.92
CA PRO A 225 -3.58 34.78 4.27
C PRO A 225 -4.75 33.84 4.57
N ASP A 226 -5.96 34.19 4.10
CA ASP A 226 -7.15 33.37 4.35
C ASP A 226 -7.11 32.03 3.60
N ASN A 227 -6.62 32.03 2.36
CA ASN A 227 -6.50 30.82 1.55
C ASN A 227 -5.36 29.95 2.06
N MET A 228 -4.24 30.56 2.45
CA MET A 228 -3.12 29.87 3.07
C MET A 228 -3.53 29.21 4.38
N ARG A 229 -4.27 29.91 5.24
CA ARG A 229 -4.80 29.34 6.49
C ARG A 229 -5.66 28.10 6.25
N ARG A 230 -6.57 28.15 5.27
CA ARG A 230 -7.42 27.01 4.89
C ARG A 230 -6.62 25.84 4.33
N LEU A 231 -5.63 26.13 3.47
CA LEU A 231 -4.72 25.12 2.93
C LEU A 231 -3.94 24.42 4.05
N ARG A 232 -3.43 25.18 5.03
CA ARG A 232 -2.72 24.60 6.18
C ARG A 232 -3.58 23.67 7.01
N ILE A 233 -4.84 24.03 7.23
CA ILE A 233 -5.80 23.16 7.92
C ILE A 233 -6.07 21.90 7.10
N ALA A 234 -6.30 22.04 5.78
CA ALA A 234 -6.56 20.89 4.91
C ALA A 234 -5.37 19.93 4.82
N LEU A 235 -4.14 20.45 4.85
CA LEU A 235 -2.91 19.65 4.79
C LEU A 235 -2.41 19.18 6.15
N SER A 236 -2.97 19.64 7.28
CA SER A 236 -2.45 19.25 8.60
C SER A 236 -2.46 17.73 8.84
N PRO A 237 -3.49 16.97 8.41
CA PRO A 237 -3.53 15.52 8.58
C PRO A 237 -2.88 14.77 7.41
N LEU A 238 -2.04 15.41 6.61
CA LEU A 238 -1.37 14.73 5.49
C LEU A 238 -0.44 13.60 6.00
N PRO A 239 -0.45 12.40 5.37
CA PRO A 239 0.32 11.26 5.87
C PRO A 239 1.81 11.58 6.04
N GLY A 240 2.35 11.37 7.23
CA GLY A 240 3.77 11.61 7.55
C GLY A 240 4.21 13.09 7.56
N PHE A 241 3.27 14.05 7.52
CA PHE A 241 3.58 15.48 7.48
C PHE A 241 3.67 16.15 8.86
N GLU A 242 3.10 15.56 9.92
CA GLU A 242 3.10 16.12 11.30
C GLU A 242 2.59 17.58 11.38
N GLY A 243 1.58 17.93 10.57
CA GLY A 243 1.15 19.32 10.38
C GLY A 243 0.55 19.99 11.63
N ASP A 244 0.07 19.22 12.61
CA ASP A 244 -0.47 19.76 13.87
C ASP A 244 0.61 20.48 14.70
N THR A 245 1.87 20.06 14.57
CA THR A 245 3.02 20.73 15.20
C THR A 245 3.34 22.08 14.55
N MET A 246 2.83 22.32 13.34
CA MET A 246 3.08 23.52 12.54
C MET A 246 1.96 24.56 12.68
N THR A 247 1.02 24.41 13.61
CA THR A 247 -0.13 25.32 13.77
C THR A 247 0.25 26.78 14.06
N GLN A 248 1.38 27.01 14.75
CA GLN A 248 1.89 28.35 15.08
C GLN A 248 3.05 28.82 14.18
N ALA A 249 3.49 27.99 13.22
CA ALA A 249 4.65 28.30 12.37
C ALA A 249 4.34 29.42 11.36
N THR A 250 5.36 30.17 10.92
CA THR A 250 5.20 31.13 9.81
C THR A 250 4.86 30.41 8.51
N ASP A 251 4.23 31.10 7.55
CA ASP A 251 3.91 30.49 6.25
C ASP A 251 5.16 30.01 5.51
N ALA A 252 6.29 30.70 5.68
CA ALA A 252 7.57 30.26 5.15
C ALA A 252 8.02 28.92 5.77
N ALA A 253 7.99 28.82 7.10
CA ALA A 253 8.37 27.60 7.80
C ALA A 253 7.45 26.41 7.45
N PHE A 254 6.15 26.66 7.31
CA PHE A 254 5.20 25.64 6.86
C PHE A 254 5.52 25.15 5.44
N ILE A 255 5.78 26.05 4.50
CA ILE A 255 6.12 25.69 3.11
C ILE A 255 7.46 24.93 3.06
N ASP A 256 8.44 25.32 3.85
CA ASP A 256 9.74 24.62 3.91
C ASP A 256 9.60 23.21 4.49
N HIS A 257 8.77 23.04 5.52
CA HIS A 257 8.42 21.71 6.03
C HIS A 257 7.70 20.86 4.98
N LEU A 258 6.76 21.46 4.23
CA LEU A 258 6.05 20.79 3.13
C LEU A 258 6.99 20.40 1.99
N LYS A 259 8.01 21.20 1.70
CA LYS A 259 9.07 20.86 0.74
C LYS A 259 9.88 19.65 1.19
N ASN A 260 10.27 19.61 2.46
CA ASN A 260 11.01 18.48 3.02
C ASN A 260 10.19 17.19 2.96
N TRP A 261 8.92 17.24 3.35
CA TRP A 261 7.98 16.13 3.20
C TRP A 261 7.84 15.69 1.74
N SER A 262 7.65 16.64 0.82
CA SER A 262 7.50 16.38 -0.61
C SER A 262 8.71 15.64 -1.20
N HIS A 263 9.92 15.98 -0.75
CA HIS A 263 11.17 15.34 -1.19
C HIS A 263 11.25 13.84 -0.86
N GLY A 264 10.50 13.36 0.13
CA GLY A 264 10.36 11.94 0.44
C GLY A 264 9.71 11.14 -0.69
N TYR A 265 8.79 11.79 -1.43
CA TYR A 265 7.91 11.17 -2.43
C TYR A 265 8.19 11.64 -3.87
N THR A 266 9.19 12.50 -4.09
CA THR A 266 9.62 12.91 -5.43
C THR A 266 10.83 12.11 -5.92
N LEU A 267 10.75 11.64 -7.18
CA LEU A 267 11.88 11.08 -7.93
C LEU A 267 12.78 12.18 -8.49
#